data_AF-A0A914QRY5-F1
#
_entry.id   AF-A0A914QRY5-F1
#
_cell.length_a   1.000
_cell.length_b   1.000
_cell.length_c   1.000
_cell.angle_alpha   90.00
_cell.angle_beta   90.00
_cell.angle_gamma   90.00
#
_symmetry.space_group_name_H-M   'P 1'
#
loop_
_entity.id
_entity.type
_entity.pdbx_description
1 polymer ?
#
loop_
_entity_poly.entity_id
_entity_poly.type
_entity_poly.pdbx_seq_one_letter_code
_entity_poly.pdbx_strand_id
1 'polypeptide(L)'
;MAKTKKSRDRKPKTDKPNPFDLKFANKKNMTAKGARTYVPVGKPSAARSKAMEKREKTIGVEYRRQGCVNQIVDHRIAERSNLLNAEEKASLRFAELKKKQIGKRNIFNLDEPKEKDNEGEDGDYVFTHKGKSLSEVQRFERGEADDNNELDGDVVALANFGGEGLDVKVTDEEGLTRKYSRKDVINEVITNSKNAKYIRQMAKDDITLATENIDERFKLMKSQGLMEKLKDVQNKSDDKRVMEDYDEIVSLLQF
;
A
#
# COMPACT_ATOMS: atom_id res chain seq x y z
N MET A 1 16.52 55.30 -4.96
CA MET A 1 16.57 53.95 -5.58
C MET A 1 15.30 53.71 -6.39
N ALA A 2 15.38 53.79 -7.72
CA ALA A 2 14.23 53.62 -8.61
C ALA A 2 14.02 52.12 -8.93
N LYS A 3 12.84 51.59 -8.62
CA LYS A 3 12.46 50.20 -8.92
C LYS A 3 12.13 50.07 -10.41
N THR A 4 12.93 49.31 -11.16
CA THR A 4 12.70 48.96 -12.56
C THR A 4 11.54 47.96 -12.66
N LYS A 5 10.47 48.34 -13.38
CA LYS A 5 9.33 47.46 -13.67
C LYS A 5 9.74 46.44 -14.73
N LYS A 6 9.79 45.16 -14.36
CA LYS A 6 10.01 44.02 -15.26
C LYS A 6 8.87 43.95 -16.29
N SER A 7 9.17 44.18 -17.56
CA SER A 7 8.20 44.08 -18.65
C SER A 7 7.73 42.63 -18.81
N ARG A 8 6.42 42.42 -18.82
CA ARG A 8 5.81 41.12 -19.14
C ARG A 8 6.01 40.85 -20.64
N ASP A 9 6.67 39.75 -20.99
CA ASP A 9 6.77 39.26 -22.36
C ASP A 9 5.37 39.12 -22.96
N ARG A 10 5.07 39.95 -23.95
CA ARG A 10 3.85 39.82 -24.76
C ARG A 10 4.09 38.67 -25.73
N LYS A 11 3.31 37.60 -25.63
CA LYS A 11 3.32 36.51 -26.61
C LYS A 11 3.18 37.10 -28.02
N PRO A 12 3.94 36.60 -29.00
CA PRO A 12 3.88 37.11 -30.37
C PRO A 12 2.44 37.00 -30.88
N LYS A 13 1.94 38.07 -31.49
CA LYS A 13 0.65 38.07 -32.17
C LYS A 13 0.76 37.03 -33.28
N THR A 14 -0.04 35.97 -33.21
CA THR A 14 -0.11 34.99 -34.30
C THR A 14 -0.69 35.69 -35.52
N ASP A 15 0.05 35.72 -36.61
CA ASP A 15 -0.45 36.22 -37.88
C ASP A 15 -1.74 35.50 -38.28
N LYS A 16 -2.66 36.22 -38.91
CA LYS A 16 -3.92 35.63 -39.39
C LYS A 16 -3.55 34.50 -40.35
N PRO A 17 -4.03 33.26 -40.11
CA PRO A 17 -3.70 32.13 -40.97
C PRO A 17 -4.17 32.42 -42.40
N ASN A 18 -3.37 31.98 -43.38
CA ASN A 18 -3.72 32.09 -44.79
C ASN A 18 -5.09 31.44 -45.04
N PRO A 19 -6.04 32.12 -45.70
CA PRO A 19 -7.36 31.56 -46.00
C PRO A 19 -7.32 30.27 -46.81
N PHE A 20 -6.27 30.05 -47.63
CA PHE A 20 -6.13 28.81 -48.41
C PHE A 20 -5.73 27.60 -47.55
N ASP A 21 -5.17 27.82 -46.37
CA ASP A 21 -4.84 26.74 -45.42
C ASP A 21 -6.03 26.30 -44.58
N LEU A 22 -7.15 27.01 -44.68
CA LEU A 22 -8.39 26.75 -43.96
C LEU A 22 -9.40 26.10 -44.90
N LYS A 23 -9.93 24.94 -44.49
CA LYS A 23 -11.08 24.32 -45.15
C LYS A 23 -12.34 24.90 -44.52
N PHE A 24 -13.24 25.37 -45.36
CA PHE A 24 -14.54 25.88 -44.96
C PHE A 24 -15.65 25.01 -45.53
N ALA A 25 -16.78 24.94 -44.83
CA ALA A 25 -17.96 24.22 -45.30
C ALA A 25 -19.06 25.21 -45.68
N ASN A 26 -19.70 24.95 -46.82
CA ASN A 26 -20.87 25.69 -47.26
C ASN A 26 -22.08 25.21 -46.45
N LYS A 27 -22.38 25.88 -45.33
CA LYS A 27 -23.60 25.61 -44.56
C LYS A 27 -24.80 26.17 -45.32
N LYS A 28 -25.60 25.31 -45.93
CA LYS A 28 -26.77 25.70 -46.73
C LYS A 28 -27.96 26.23 -45.89
N ASN A 29 -28.01 25.93 -44.58
CA ASN A 29 -29.22 26.12 -43.75
C ASN A 29 -28.98 26.88 -42.42
N MET A 30 -28.22 27.99 -42.41
CA MET A 30 -28.18 28.88 -41.23
C MET A 30 -28.78 30.25 -41.56
N THR A 31 -30.11 30.28 -41.63
CA THR A 31 -30.90 31.50 -41.70
C THR A 31 -31.76 31.57 -40.44
N ALA A 32 -31.14 31.89 -39.32
CA ALA A 32 -31.83 32.32 -38.12
C ALA A 32 -30.99 33.43 -37.47
N LYS A 33 -31.22 34.66 -37.95
CA LYS A 33 -30.68 35.93 -37.41
C LYS A 33 -29.16 36.18 -37.65
N GLY A 34 -28.85 36.68 -38.84
CA GLY A 34 -28.04 37.90 -38.99
C GLY A 34 -26.52 37.82 -39.09
N ALA A 35 -25.84 36.72 -38.72
CA ALA A 35 -24.38 36.64 -38.87
C ALA A 35 -23.93 35.35 -39.57
N ARG A 36 -23.51 35.47 -40.84
CA ARG A 36 -22.80 34.39 -41.54
C ARG A 36 -21.39 34.27 -40.96
N THR A 37 -21.21 33.51 -39.89
CA THR A 37 -19.87 33.21 -39.37
C THR A 37 -19.24 32.15 -40.26
N TYR A 38 -18.25 32.57 -41.05
CA TYR A 38 -17.41 31.68 -41.86
C TYR A 38 -16.41 30.98 -40.94
N VAL A 39 -16.89 29.98 -40.20
CA VAL A 39 -16.07 29.22 -39.26
C VAL A 39 -15.28 28.16 -40.05
N PRO A 40 -13.94 28.17 -39.99
CA PRO A 40 -13.14 27.13 -40.61
C PRO A 40 -13.41 25.78 -39.94
N VAL A 41 -13.61 24.74 -40.75
CA VAL A 41 -13.88 23.36 -40.30
C VAL A 41 -12.57 22.61 -40.02
N GLY A 42 -11.46 23.00 -40.66
CA GLY A 42 -10.16 22.39 -40.40
C GLY A 42 -9.02 22.96 -41.22
N LYS A 43 -7.82 22.39 -41.04
CA LYS A 43 -6.58 22.77 -41.73
C LYS A 43 -6.02 21.60 -42.55
N PRO A 44 -6.42 21.43 -43.82
CA PRO A 44 -6.04 20.25 -44.62
C PRO A 44 -4.54 20.19 -44.90
N SER A 45 -3.87 21.31 -45.19
CA SER A 45 -2.42 21.36 -45.46
C SER A 45 -1.61 20.86 -44.26
N ALA A 46 -1.93 21.37 -43.06
CA ALA A 46 -1.27 20.96 -41.82
C ALA A 46 -1.55 19.48 -41.49
N ALA A 47 -2.78 19.01 -41.72
CA ALA A 47 -3.13 17.61 -41.51
C ALA A 47 -2.37 16.67 -42.46
N ARG A 48 -2.22 17.04 -43.74
CA ARG A 48 -1.43 16.28 -44.73
C ARG A 48 0.05 16.25 -44.37
N SER A 49 0.63 17.39 -44.00
CA SER A 49 2.04 17.45 -43.58
C SER A 49 2.30 16.54 -42.37
N LYS A 50 1.44 16.60 -41.34
CA LYS A 50 1.52 15.72 -40.17
C LYS A 50 1.37 14.24 -40.54
N ALA A 51 0.50 13.92 -41.50
CA ALA A 51 0.32 12.55 -41.98
C ALA A 51 1.57 12.02 -42.71
N MET A 52 2.23 12.87 -43.52
CA MET A 52 3.49 12.54 -44.19
C MET A 52 4.62 12.34 -43.18
N GLU A 53 4.76 13.23 -42.20
CA GLU A 53 5.74 13.10 -41.11
C GLU A 53 5.53 11.78 -40.34
N LYS A 54 4.27 11.42 -40.06
CA LYS A 54 3.95 10.14 -39.43
C LYS A 54 4.37 8.95 -40.31
N ARG A 55 4.11 9.01 -41.62
CA ARG A 55 4.50 7.97 -42.58
C ARG A 55 6.01 7.81 -42.66
N GLU A 56 6.76 8.89 -42.66
CA GLU A 56 8.24 8.86 -42.67
C GLU A 56 8.80 8.23 -41.39
N LYS A 57 8.17 8.50 -40.24
CA LYS A 57 8.56 7.95 -38.93
C LYS A 57 8.15 6.50 -38.72
N THR A 58 7.09 6.01 -39.36
CA THR A 58 6.63 4.61 -39.22
C THR A 58 7.02 3.77 -40.43
N ILE A 59 6.28 3.88 -41.53
CA ILE A 59 6.46 3.09 -42.76
C ILE A 59 7.84 3.36 -43.36
N GLY A 60 8.35 4.59 -43.30
CA GLY A 60 9.69 4.91 -43.76
C GLY A 60 10.79 4.21 -42.96
N VAL A 61 10.59 4.00 -41.66
CA VAL A 61 11.52 3.22 -40.82
C VAL A 61 11.39 1.73 -41.12
N GLU A 62 10.18 1.21 -41.27
CA GLU A 62 9.90 -0.18 -41.62
C GLU A 62 10.48 -0.55 -42.98
N TYR A 63 10.28 0.30 -43.99
CA TYR A 63 10.84 0.12 -45.34
C TYR A 63 12.37 0.05 -45.32
N ARG A 64 13.04 0.95 -44.58
CA ARG A 64 14.49 0.90 -44.40
C ARG A 64 14.98 -0.37 -43.70
N ARG A 65 14.12 -1.03 -42.91
CA ARG A 65 14.41 -2.29 -42.20
C ARG A 65 14.00 -3.52 -43.01
N GLN A 66 13.38 -3.39 -44.17
CA GLN A 66 13.06 -4.54 -45.02
C GLN A 66 14.35 -5.26 -45.41
N GLY A 67 14.43 -6.57 -45.12
CA GLY A 67 15.62 -7.37 -45.34
C GLY A 67 16.66 -7.33 -44.21
N CYS A 68 16.46 -6.51 -43.17
CA CYS A 68 17.27 -6.57 -41.96
C CYS A 68 16.71 -7.61 -40.99
N VAL A 69 17.50 -8.64 -40.67
CA VAL A 69 17.12 -9.69 -39.70
C VAL A 69 17.55 -9.38 -38.27
N ASN A 70 18.43 -8.39 -38.09
CA ASN A 70 18.97 -8.01 -36.78
C ASN A 70 18.04 -7.03 -36.04
N GLN A 71 17.79 -7.32 -34.76
CA GLN A 71 17.03 -6.46 -33.86
C GLN A 71 17.88 -6.12 -32.64
N ILE A 72 18.00 -4.83 -32.32
CA ILE A 72 18.59 -4.37 -31.06
C ILE A 72 17.47 -4.32 -30.03
N VAL A 73 17.53 -5.20 -29.02
CA VAL A 73 16.62 -5.21 -27.88
C VAL A 73 17.28 -4.44 -26.73
N ASP A 74 16.61 -3.38 -26.28
CA ASP A 74 17.10 -2.55 -25.18
C ASP A 74 16.60 -3.09 -23.84
N HIS A 75 17.47 -3.82 -23.14
CA HIS A 75 17.19 -4.39 -21.81
C HIS A 75 17.47 -3.41 -20.66
N ARG A 76 17.83 -2.15 -20.93
CA ARG A 76 18.10 -1.18 -19.87
C ARG A 76 16.81 -0.91 -19.09
N ILE A 77 16.92 -0.86 -17.77
CA ILE A 77 15.78 -0.74 -16.86
C ILE A 77 14.93 0.48 -17.21
N ALA A 78 13.75 0.18 -17.75
CA ALA A 78 12.57 1.02 -17.88
C ALA A 78 12.69 2.34 -18.66
N GLU A 79 13.66 2.50 -19.58
CA GLU A 79 13.73 3.70 -20.42
C GLU A 79 12.59 3.81 -21.45
N ARG A 80 12.06 2.68 -21.95
CA ARG A 80 11.04 2.65 -23.01
C ARG A 80 9.69 2.05 -22.62
N SER A 81 9.57 1.40 -21.46
CA SER A 81 8.27 0.90 -21.01
C SER A 81 7.45 2.04 -20.37
N ASN A 82 6.23 2.24 -20.90
CA ASN A 82 5.21 3.10 -20.30
C ASN A 82 4.43 2.40 -19.19
N LEU A 83 4.70 1.12 -18.93
CA LEU A 83 4.00 0.30 -17.94
C LEU A 83 4.48 0.55 -16.50
N LEU A 84 5.64 1.16 -16.31
CA LEU A 84 6.24 1.37 -14.99
C LEU A 84 6.21 2.86 -14.63
N ASN A 85 5.82 3.16 -13.40
CA ASN A 85 5.84 4.53 -12.87
C ASN A 85 7.29 4.97 -12.56
N ALA A 86 7.55 6.29 -12.58
CA ALA A 86 8.90 6.85 -12.39
C ALA A 86 9.61 6.35 -11.10
N GLU A 87 8.84 6.16 -10.03
CA GLU A 87 9.33 5.63 -8.76
C GLU A 87 9.75 4.16 -8.86
N GLU A 88 8.93 3.31 -9.48
CA GLU A 88 9.25 1.89 -9.71
C GLU A 88 10.51 1.73 -10.57
N LYS A 89 10.70 2.62 -11.57
CA LYS A 89 11.93 2.66 -12.36
C LYS A 89 13.16 2.94 -11.50
N ALA A 90 13.04 3.85 -10.53
CA ALA A 90 14.12 4.17 -9.60
C ALA A 90 14.41 2.99 -8.65
N SER A 91 13.37 2.33 -8.13
CA SER A 91 13.48 1.16 -7.26
C SER A 91 14.17 -0.01 -7.96
N LEU A 92 13.77 -0.34 -9.19
CA LEU A 92 14.39 -1.40 -9.99
C LEU A 92 15.85 -1.09 -10.30
N ARG A 93 16.16 0.17 -10.67
CA ARG A 93 17.56 0.62 -10.87
C ARG A 93 18.39 0.47 -9.61
N PHE A 94 17.83 0.85 -8.46
CA PHE A 94 18.50 0.75 -7.17
C PHE A 94 18.76 -0.70 -6.77
N ALA A 95 17.75 -1.57 -6.93
CA ALA A 95 17.89 -3.00 -6.67
C ALA A 95 18.98 -3.63 -7.54
N GLU A 96 19.03 -3.32 -8.83
CA GLU A 96 20.07 -3.84 -9.70
C GLU A 96 21.46 -3.26 -9.41
N LEU A 97 21.54 -1.99 -9.02
CA LEU A 97 22.77 -1.38 -8.51
C LEU A 97 23.28 -2.14 -7.27
N LYS A 98 22.39 -2.41 -6.31
CA LYS A 98 22.73 -3.17 -5.09
C LYS A 98 23.18 -4.58 -5.41
N LYS A 99 22.47 -5.30 -6.30
CA LYS A 99 22.89 -6.64 -6.77
C LYS A 99 24.30 -6.62 -7.37
N LYS A 100 24.59 -5.66 -8.26
CA LYS A 100 25.92 -5.52 -8.88
C LYS A 100 27.02 -5.20 -7.87
N GLN A 101 26.71 -4.43 -6.83
CA GLN A 101 27.68 -4.13 -5.80
C GLN A 101 27.89 -5.31 -4.84
N ILE A 102 26.86 -6.11 -4.53
CA ILE A 102 26.98 -7.27 -3.62
C ILE A 102 27.87 -8.36 -4.24
N GLY A 103 27.66 -8.71 -5.51
CA GLY A 103 28.43 -9.79 -6.15
C GLY A 103 29.89 -9.47 -6.51
N LYS A 104 30.34 -8.21 -6.43
CA LYS A 104 31.69 -7.81 -6.92
C LYS A 104 32.71 -7.50 -5.84
N ARG A 105 32.32 -7.52 -4.56
CA ARG A 105 33.21 -7.11 -3.46
C ARG A 105 34.19 -8.21 -3.03
N ASN A 106 33.93 -9.47 -3.39
CA ASN A 106 34.66 -10.62 -2.85
C ASN A 106 35.14 -11.63 -3.91
N ILE A 107 35.56 -11.15 -5.07
CA ILE A 107 36.11 -12.05 -6.11
C ILE A 107 37.54 -12.50 -5.77
N PHE A 108 38.26 -11.74 -4.94
CA PHE A 108 39.69 -11.97 -4.64
C PHE A 108 39.97 -12.35 -3.17
N ASN A 109 38.94 -12.50 -2.33
CA ASN A 109 39.13 -12.91 -0.94
C ASN A 109 39.05 -14.44 -0.84
N LEU A 110 40.20 -15.08 -0.67
CA LEU A 110 40.34 -16.55 -0.57
C LEU A 110 40.11 -17.08 0.85
N ASP A 111 40.06 -16.18 1.85
CA ASP A 111 40.00 -16.52 3.28
C ASP A 111 38.56 -16.67 3.81
N GLU A 112 37.55 -16.25 3.04
CA GLU A 112 36.16 -16.54 3.38
C GLU A 112 35.77 -17.91 2.80
N PRO A 113 35.39 -18.89 3.63
CA PRO A 113 34.81 -20.13 3.13
C PRO A 113 33.58 -19.73 2.32
N LYS A 114 33.58 -20.06 1.02
CA LYS A 114 32.47 -19.78 0.11
C LYS A 114 31.18 -20.35 0.70
N GLU A 115 30.43 -19.54 1.41
CA GLU A 115 29.00 -19.77 1.65
C GLU A 115 28.33 -19.60 0.28
N LYS A 116 28.20 -20.73 -0.42
CA LYS A 116 27.01 -21.28 -1.11
C LYS A 116 25.92 -20.38 -1.70
N ASP A 117 26.13 -19.08 -1.88
CA ASP A 117 25.05 -18.17 -2.28
C ASP A 117 25.23 -17.64 -3.71
N ASN A 118 26.25 -18.11 -4.44
CA ASN A 118 26.31 -17.98 -5.89
C ASN A 118 25.66 -19.21 -6.53
N GLU A 119 24.32 -19.21 -6.57
CA GLU A 119 23.58 -20.01 -7.55
C GLU A 119 23.88 -19.46 -8.96
N GLY A 120 24.97 -19.96 -9.52
CA GLY A 120 25.45 -19.60 -10.85
C GLY A 120 26.60 -20.51 -11.20
N GLU A 121 26.25 -21.74 -11.60
CA GLU A 121 27.01 -22.57 -12.53
C GLU A 121 28.48 -22.76 -12.13
N ASP A 122 28.70 -23.65 -11.16
CA ASP A 122 29.85 -24.56 -11.00
C ASP A 122 30.31 -24.70 -9.54
N GLY A 123 29.91 -25.80 -8.88
CA GLY A 123 30.89 -26.54 -8.08
C GLY A 123 30.65 -26.89 -6.60
N ASP A 124 29.43 -26.92 -6.05
CA ASP A 124 29.24 -27.51 -4.70
C ASP A 124 28.08 -28.53 -4.66
N TYR A 125 28.41 -29.81 -4.81
CA TYR A 125 27.48 -30.93 -4.66
C TYR A 125 27.07 -31.09 -3.18
N VAL A 126 25.87 -30.65 -2.83
CA VAL A 126 25.24 -30.97 -1.54
C VAL A 126 24.81 -32.43 -1.54
N PHE A 127 25.25 -33.23 -0.55
CA PHE A 127 24.81 -34.61 -0.38
C PHE A 127 23.30 -34.64 -0.07
N THR A 128 22.50 -35.02 -1.08
CA THR A 128 21.06 -35.18 -1.00
C THR A 128 20.68 -36.64 -1.15
N HIS A 129 19.71 -37.13 -0.38
CA HIS A 129 19.08 -38.44 -0.60
C HIS A 129 17.59 -38.22 -0.88
N LYS A 130 17.14 -38.64 -2.08
CA LYS A 130 15.76 -38.43 -2.57
C LYS A 130 15.32 -36.96 -2.57
N GLY A 131 16.23 -36.05 -2.90
CA GLY A 131 15.93 -34.61 -3.00
C GLY A 131 15.82 -33.86 -1.67
N LYS A 132 16.21 -34.49 -0.55
CA LYS A 132 16.31 -33.81 0.76
C LYS A 132 17.77 -33.75 1.22
N SER A 133 18.16 -32.62 1.76
CA SER A 133 19.51 -32.42 2.32
C SER A 133 19.68 -33.27 3.57
N LEU A 134 20.75 -34.06 3.66
CA LEU A 134 21.00 -34.92 4.82
C LEU A 134 21.30 -34.14 6.12
N SER A 135 21.65 -32.84 6.01
CA SER A 135 21.85 -31.96 7.17
C SER A 135 20.56 -31.50 7.86
N GLU A 136 19.41 -31.58 7.18
CA GLU A 136 18.12 -31.18 7.75
C GLU A 136 17.47 -32.31 8.57
N VAL A 137 17.75 -33.57 8.22
CA VAL A 137 17.18 -34.76 8.88
C VAL A 137 17.68 -34.94 10.33
N GLN A 138 18.75 -34.23 10.74
CA GLN A 138 19.27 -34.33 12.11
C GLN A 138 18.55 -33.44 13.14
N ARG A 139 17.72 -32.49 12.72
CA ARG A 139 17.00 -31.58 13.64
C ARG A 139 15.52 -31.92 13.65
N PHE A 140 15.13 -32.86 14.49
CA PHE A 140 13.72 -33.11 14.79
C PHE A 140 13.19 -32.00 15.72
N GLU A 141 12.79 -30.87 15.15
CA GLU A 141 12.04 -29.83 15.87
C GLU A 141 10.59 -29.83 15.36
N ARG A 142 9.68 -30.26 16.23
CA ARG A 142 8.24 -30.32 15.98
C ARG A 142 7.70 -28.88 16.06
N GLY A 143 7.64 -28.19 14.92
CA GLY A 143 6.99 -26.89 14.81
C GLY A 143 5.48 -27.04 14.88
N GLU A 144 4.88 -26.67 16.02
CA GLU A 144 3.45 -26.37 16.09
C GLU A 144 3.21 -25.00 15.45
N ALA A 145 2.63 -25.01 14.24
CA ALA A 145 2.12 -23.82 13.60
C ALA A 145 0.67 -23.62 14.05
N ASP A 146 0.47 -22.79 15.07
CA ASP A 146 -0.81 -22.16 15.36
C ASP A 146 -0.99 -20.98 14.39
N ASP A 147 -1.63 -21.25 13.25
CA ASP A 147 -2.00 -20.25 12.25
C ASP A 147 -3.52 -20.07 12.29
N ASN A 148 -3.98 -19.33 13.30
CA ASN A 148 -5.38 -18.95 13.48
C ASN A 148 -5.57 -17.42 13.44
N ASN A 149 -4.88 -16.73 12.52
CA ASN A 149 -5.21 -15.35 12.18
C ASN A 149 -5.64 -15.27 10.72
N GLU A 150 -6.85 -15.77 10.47
CA GLU A 150 -7.54 -15.64 9.19
C GLU A 150 -7.93 -14.16 8.99
N LEU A 151 -7.02 -13.39 8.38
CA LEU A 151 -7.30 -12.04 7.93
C LEU A 151 -8.27 -12.12 6.74
N ASP A 152 -9.35 -11.35 6.83
CA ASP A 152 -10.42 -11.27 5.85
C ASP A 152 -9.86 -11.07 4.42
N GLY A 153 -10.19 -12.00 3.52
CA GLY A 153 -9.58 -12.13 2.20
C GLY A 153 -9.74 -10.88 1.32
N ASP A 154 -10.81 -10.11 1.56
CA ASP A 154 -11.09 -8.86 0.87
C ASP A 154 -10.12 -7.74 1.27
N VAL A 155 -9.67 -7.72 2.52
CA VAL A 155 -8.68 -6.75 3.01
C VAL A 155 -7.30 -7.07 2.45
N VAL A 156 -6.95 -8.35 2.39
CA VAL A 156 -5.67 -8.83 1.84
C VAL A 156 -5.60 -8.57 0.33
N ALA A 157 -6.68 -8.82 -0.41
CA ALA A 157 -6.75 -8.55 -1.84
C ALA A 157 -6.61 -7.06 -2.17
N LEU A 158 -7.24 -6.18 -1.37
CA LEU A 158 -7.20 -4.74 -1.57
C LEU A 158 -5.88 -4.09 -1.12
N ALA A 159 -5.26 -4.60 -0.06
CA ALA A 159 -4.03 -4.04 0.50
C ALA A 159 -2.75 -4.56 -0.17
N ASN A 160 -2.71 -5.83 -0.61
CA ASN A 160 -1.48 -6.45 -1.10
C ASN A 160 -1.29 -6.34 -2.63
N PHE A 161 -2.35 -6.07 -3.39
CA PHE A 161 -2.26 -5.84 -4.84
C PHE A 161 -2.65 -4.40 -5.19
N GLY A 162 -1.68 -3.49 -5.06
CA GLY A 162 -1.58 -2.22 -5.79
C GLY A 162 -2.90 -1.50 -6.08
N GLY A 163 -3.36 -0.70 -5.12
CA GLY A 163 -4.52 0.20 -5.25
C GLY A 163 -4.33 1.34 -6.27
N GLU A 164 -4.23 1.00 -7.55
CA GLU A 164 -4.33 1.93 -8.67
C GLU A 164 -5.76 1.88 -9.24
N GLY A 165 -6.69 2.57 -8.57
CA GLY A 165 -8.08 2.63 -9.03
C GLY A 165 -9.10 3.06 -7.99
N LEU A 166 -8.80 4.09 -7.20
CA LEU A 166 -9.82 4.74 -6.34
C LEU A 166 -10.77 5.62 -7.18
N ASP A 167 -11.40 5.03 -8.19
CA ASP A 167 -12.76 5.36 -8.60
C ASP A 167 -13.69 4.37 -7.89
N VAL A 168 -13.66 4.37 -6.55
CA VAL A 168 -14.63 3.61 -5.77
C VAL A 168 -15.98 4.30 -5.99
N LYS A 169 -16.74 3.76 -6.94
CA LYS A 169 -18.18 4.01 -7.01
C LYS A 169 -18.79 3.30 -5.82
N VAL A 170 -18.76 3.95 -4.65
CA VAL A 170 -19.64 3.56 -3.55
C VAL A 170 -21.04 3.85 -4.06
N THR A 171 -21.78 2.80 -4.39
CA THR A 171 -23.21 2.90 -4.62
C THR A 171 -23.86 3.11 -3.27
N ASP A 172 -24.19 4.35 -2.96
CA ASP A 172 -25.17 4.65 -1.90
C ASP A 172 -26.45 3.85 -2.20
N GLU A 173 -27.17 3.42 -1.15
CA GLU A 173 -28.42 2.64 -1.22
C GLU A 173 -29.54 3.31 -2.05
N GLU A 174 -29.33 4.57 -2.45
CA GLU A 174 -30.23 5.38 -3.28
C GLU A 174 -29.85 5.42 -4.77
N GLY A 175 -28.87 4.62 -5.22
CA GLY A 175 -28.58 4.41 -6.65
C GLY A 175 -27.99 5.61 -7.39
N LEU A 176 -27.62 6.69 -6.69
CA LEU A 176 -27.05 7.89 -7.28
C LEU A 176 -25.52 7.82 -7.29
N THR A 177 -24.92 7.57 -8.45
CA THR A 177 -23.45 7.57 -8.60
C THR A 177 -22.90 9.00 -8.50
N ARG A 178 -22.68 9.50 -7.28
CA ARG A 178 -21.97 10.76 -7.06
C ARG A 178 -20.47 10.50 -7.19
N LYS A 179 -19.83 11.18 -8.13
CA LYS A 179 -18.35 11.16 -8.23
C LYS A 179 -17.81 11.99 -7.07
N TYR A 180 -17.37 11.35 -6.01
CA TYR A 180 -16.66 12.02 -4.92
C TYR A 180 -15.35 12.61 -5.46
N SER A 181 -15.08 13.88 -5.14
CA SER A 181 -13.77 14.46 -5.44
C SER A 181 -12.72 13.81 -4.53
N ARG A 182 -11.48 13.66 -5.02
CA ARG A 182 -10.36 13.15 -4.20
C ARG A 182 -10.22 13.90 -2.87
N LYS A 183 -10.54 15.20 -2.85
CA LYS A 183 -10.53 16.01 -1.62
C LYS A 183 -11.56 15.52 -0.60
N ASP A 184 -12.73 15.12 -1.05
CA ASP A 184 -13.83 14.69 -0.19
C ASP A 184 -13.54 13.31 0.41
N VAL A 185 -13.02 12.38 -0.42
CA VAL A 185 -12.55 11.06 0.04
C VAL A 185 -11.46 11.20 1.11
N ILE A 186 -10.47 12.09 0.88
CA ILE A 186 -9.41 12.33 1.85
C ILE A 186 -9.97 12.91 3.16
N ASN A 187 -10.91 13.85 3.08
CA ASN A 187 -11.52 14.44 4.26
C ASN A 187 -12.28 13.39 5.09
N GLU A 188 -13.04 12.51 4.43
CA GLU A 188 -13.79 11.44 5.07
C GLU A 188 -12.88 10.43 5.78
N VAL A 189 -11.81 10.01 5.10
CA VAL A 189 -10.81 9.11 5.71
C VAL A 189 -10.16 9.76 6.94
N ILE A 190 -9.85 11.07 6.87
CA ILE A 190 -9.30 11.81 8.01
C ILE A 190 -10.30 11.90 9.15
N THR A 191 -11.59 12.18 8.88
CA THR A 191 -12.61 12.27 9.92
C THR A 191 -12.84 10.92 10.60
N ASN A 192 -12.93 9.84 9.82
CA ASN A 192 -13.12 8.49 10.34
C ASN A 192 -11.91 8.05 11.19
N SER A 193 -10.69 8.34 10.72
CA SER A 193 -9.46 8.04 11.47
C SER A 193 -9.37 8.81 12.80
N LYS A 194 -9.78 10.09 12.80
CA LYS A 194 -9.82 10.92 14.02
C LYS A 194 -10.86 10.40 15.00
N ASN A 195 -12.06 10.05 14.53
CA ASN A 195 -13.12 9.50 15.36
C ASN A 195 -12.69 8.15 15.96
N ALA A 196 -12.09 7.26 15.18
CA ALA A 196 -11.59 5.97 15.67
C ALA A 196 -10.47 6.13 16.72
N LYS A 197 -9.62 7.15 16.57
CA LYS A 197 -8.60 7.48 17.58
C LYS A 197 -9.24 8.03 18.85
N TYR A 198 -10.23 8.90 18.72
CA TYR A 198 -10.97 9.44 19.86
C TYR A 198 -11.71 8.35 20.65
N ILE A 199 -12.41 7.44 19.97
CA ILE A 199 -13.09 6.31 20.61
C ILE A 199 -12.10 5.42 21.37
N ARG A 200 -10.95 5.10 20.77
CA ARG A 200 -9.89 4.34 21.45
C ARG A 200 -9.34 5.05 22.68
N GLN A 201 -9.20 6.38 22.63
CA GLN A 201 -8.79 7.16 23.78
C GLN A 201 -9.84 7.12 24.88
N MET A 202 -11.12 7.31 24.54
CA MET A 202 -12.22 7.24 25.53
C MET A 202 -12.32 5.87 26.19
N ALA A 203 -12.24 4.79 25.41
CA ALA A 203 -12.23 3.43 25.97
C ALA A 203 -11.04 3.21 26.93
N LYS A 204 -9.87 3.79 26.62
CA LYS A 204 -8.72 3.73 27.52
C LYS A 204 -8.96 4.55 28.80
N ASP A 205 -9.51 5.75 28.66
CA ASP A 205 -9.80 6.65 29.79
C ASP A 205 -10.85 6.01 30.73
N ASP A 206 -11.87 5.35 30.18
CA ASP A 206 -12.88 4.61 30.92
C ASP A 206 -12.27 3.42 31.70
N ILE A 207 -11.35 2.69 31.08
CA ILE A 207 -10.60 1.61 31.74
C ILE A 207 -9.76 2.17 32.89
N THR A 208 -9.02 3.26 32.66
CA THR A 208 -8.19 3.88 33.71
C THR A 208 -9.03 4.39 34.88
N LEU A 209 -10.17 5.03 34.60
CA LEU A 209 -11.09 5.52 35.62
C LEU A 209 -11.70 4.35 36.41
N ALA A 210 -12.04 3.23 35.75
CA ALA A 210 -12.51 2.03 36.43
C ALA A 210 -11.44 1.44 37.35
N THR A 211 -10.17 1.38 36.91
CA THR A 211 -9.06 0.90 37.74
C THR A 211 -8.77 1.82 38.92
N GLU A 212 -8.77 3.14 38.72
CA GLU A 212 -8.58 4.12 39.80
C GLU A 212 -9.70 4.01 40.85
N ASN A 213 -10.96 3.89 40.41
CA ASN A 213 -12.09 3.68 41.31
C ASN A 213 -11.96 2.38 42.12
N ILE A 214 -11.49 1.29 41.52
CA ILE A 214 -11.25 0.02 42.22
C ILE A 214 -10.13 0.19 43.25
N ASP A 215 -9.04 0.85 42.87
CA ASP A 215 -7.91 1.12 43.75
C ASP A 215 -8.28 2.02 44.93
N GLU A 216 -9.10 3.05 44.71
CA GLU A 216 -9.63 3.91 45.77
C GLU A 216 -10.52 3.12 46.72
N ARG A 217 -11.44 2.31 46.20
CA ARG A 217 -12.29 1.42 47.01
C ARG A 217 -11.47 0.42 47.81
N PHE A 218 -10.41 -0.14 47.21
CA PHE A 218 -9.50 -1.07 47.88
C PHE A 218 -8.71 -0.36 48.99
N LYS A 219 -8.17 0.83 48.73
CA LYS A 219 -7.49 1.66 49.75
C LYS A 219 -8.43 1.99 50.90
N LEU A 220 -9.69 2.33 50.61
CA LEU A 220 -10.72 2.58 51.63
C LEU A 220 -11.05 1.32 52.44
N MET A 221 -11.20 0.17 51.78
CA MET A 221 -11.44 -1.11 52.46
C MET A 221 -10.27 -1.51 53.36
N LYS A 222 -9.04 -1.25 52.91
CA LYS A 222 -7.81 -1.47 53.69
C LYS A 222 -7.72 -0.52 54.87
N SER A 223 -8.04 0.77 54.71
CA SER A 223 -7.99 1.76 55.80
C SER A 223 -9.11 1.55 56.84
N GLN A 224 -10.27 1.03 56.43
CA GLN A 224 -11.38 0.66 57.32
C GLN A 224 -11.16 -0.69 58.05
N GLY A 225 -10.01 -1.36 57.84
CA GLY A 225 -9.68 -2.62 58.50
C GLY A 225 -10.56 -3.80 58.09
N LEU A 226 -11.33 -3.69 57.01
CA LEU A 226 -12.22 -4.76 56.54
C LEU A 226 -11.42 -5.97 56.03
N MET A 227 -10.22 -5.75 55.48
CA MET A 227 -9.35 -6.81 54.99
C MET A 227 -8.69 -7.62 56.12
N GLU A 228 -8.40 -7.01 57.26
CA GLU A 228 -7.94 -7.73 58.45
C GLU A 228 -9.07 -8.57 59.05
N LYS A 229 -10.28 -8.00 59.12
CA LYS A 229 -11.49 -8.72 59.56
C LYS A 229 -11.84 -9.91 58.65
N LEU A 230 -11.59 -9.83 57.34
CA LEU A 230 -11.86 -10.93 56.41
C LEU A 230 -10.94 -12.14 56.67
N LYS A 231 -9.66 -11.90 56.99
CA LYS A 231 -8.72 -12.96 57.41
C LYS A 231 -9.12 -13.57 58.75
N ASP A 232 -9.57 -12.76 59.70
CA ASP A 232 -10.06 -13.26 60.99
C ASP A 232 -11.32 -14.10 60.86
N VAL A 233 -12.18 -13.81 59.88
CA VAL A 233 -13.39 -14.61 59.58
C VAL A 233 -13.04 -15.96 58.96
N GLN A 234 -12.06 -16.03 58.05
CA GLN A 234 -11.60 -17.30 57.48
C GLN A 234 -10.96 -18.21 58.54
N ASN A 235 -10.09 -17.65 59.39
CA ASN A 235 -9.50 -18.41 60.50
C ASN A 235 -10.58 -18.91 61.48
N LYS A 236 -11.60 -18.09 61.80
CA LYS A 236 -12.73 -18.51 62.65
C LYS A 236 -13.65 -19.53 62.00
N SER A 237 -13.80 -19.53 60.67
CA SER A 237 -14.60 -20.54 59.97
C SER A 237 -13.87 -21.88 59.90
N ASP A 238 -12.55 -21.86 59.75
CA ASP A 238 -11.74 -23.08 59.76
C ASP A 238 -11.66 -23.67 61.18
N ASP A 239 -11.51 -22.84 62.22
CA ASP A 239 -11.61 -23.29 63.62
C ASP A 239 -13.02 -23.83 63.96
N LYS A 240 -14.09 -23.22 63.46
CA LYS A 240 -15.46 -23.71 63.67
C LYS A 240 -15.73 -25.04 62.98
N ARG A 241 -15.24 -25.22 61.75
CA ARG A 241 -15.35 -26.51 61.03
C ARG A 241 -14.65 -27.63 61.80
N VAL A 242 -13.45 -27.36 62.30
CA VAL A 242 -12.70 -28.33 63.13
C VAL A 242 -13.46 -28.67 64.41
N MET A 243 -14.14 -27.71 65.05
CA MET A 243 -14.96 -27.97 66.24
C MET A 243 -16.25 -28.73 65.93
N GLU A 244 -16.93 -28.43 64.82
CA GLU A 244 -18.13 -29.15 64.36
C GLU A 244 -17.79 -30.61 64.02
N ASP A 245 -16.66 -30.86 63.36
CA ASP A 245 -16.15 -32.21 63.08
C ASP A 245 -15.86 -32.98 64.39
N TYR A 246 -15.31 -32.30 65.40
CA TYR A 246 -15.00 -32.90 66.70
C TYR A 246 -16.26 -33.20 67.52
N ASP A 247 -17.23 -32.29 67.54
CA ASP A 247 -18.52 -32.46 68.21
C ASP A 247 -19.36 -33.58 67.54
N GLU A 248 -19.32 -33.70 66.22
CA GLU A 248 -19.97 -34.78 65.47
C GLU A 248 -19.38 -36.15 65.85
N ILE A 249 -18.05 -36.28 65.91
CA ILE A 249 -17.36 -37.50 66.34
C ILE A 249 -17.68 -37.87 67.79
N VAL A 250 -17.71 -36.89 68.71
CA VAL A 250 -18.02 -37.14 70.12
C VAL A 250 -19.48 -37.59 70.30
N SER A 251 -20.41 -37.02 69.54
CA SER A 251 -21.82 -37.45 69.56
C SER A 251 -22.02 -38.90 69.11
N LEU A 252 -21.20 -39.36 68.15
CA LEU A 252 -21.20 -40.75 67.65
C LEU A 252 -20.55 -41.75 68.62
N LEU A 253 -19.70 -41.29 69.53
CA LEU A 253 -19.01 -42.14 70.52
C LEU A 253 -19.76 -42.32 71.85
N GLN A 254 -20.85 -41.58 72.06
CA GLN A 254 -21.64 -41.64 73.28
C GLN A 254 -22.67 -42.78 73.18
N PHE A 255 -22.23 -44.00 73.50
CA PHE A 255 -23.07 -45.19 73.69
C PHE A 255 -23.66 -45.26 75.11
#